data_AF-A0A1F9ZQX4-F1
#
_entry.id   AF-A0A1F9ZQX4-F1
#
_cell.length_a   1.000
_cell.length_b   1.000
_cell.length_c   1.000
_cell.angle_alpha   90.00
_cell.angle_beta   90.00
_cell.angle_gamma   90.00
#
_symmetry.space_group_name_H-M   'P 1'
#
loop_
_entity.id
_entity.type
_entity.pdbx_description
1 polymer ?
#
loop_
_entity_poly.entity_id
_entity_poly.type
_entity_poly.pdbx_seq_one_letter_code
_entity_poly.pdbx_strand_id
1 'polypeptide(L)'
;MNPINFMINLYSILILAILWLHSDKQEEKRSLQYRLYMLMLDTTIVLLLFDIFSRMDTNAYAIYPVLNQLGNFVVFSLSPVLPSIWLVYVVNQLFQDEERSLKLVKPLTLFWFVNLTIVVLSLRFGWYYSIDLQNIYHRGPYFTLPVIYNIALLSISFVYVVKNLKTIHKNHRFTLVFFPLFFLFSVVLQVIVYGIPILLNSVVLSLLFVSLNIQNHGMNTDYLTGVNNRKRLESYLKDKIRNSTEKKSFSAIMID
;
A
#
# COMPACT_ATOMS: atom_id res chain seq x y z
N MET A 1 26.21 5.65 3.01
CA MET A 1 24.80 6.03 2.74
C MET A 1 24.72 7.17 1.72
N ASN A 2 23.97 6.99 0.62
CA ASN A 2 23.73 8.06 -0.36
C ASN A 2 22.76 9.11 0.24
N PRO A 3 23.12 10.41 0.33
CA PRO A 3 22.28 11.44 0.95
C PRO A 3 20.92 11.60 0.27
N ILE A 4 20.84 11.34 -1.04
CA ILE A 4 19.59 11.45 -1.81
C ILE A 4 18.56 10.42 -1.33
N ASN A 5 18.99 9.17 -1.12
CA ASN A 5 18.10 8.10 -0.65
C ASN A 5 17.55 8.38 0.75
N PHE A 6 18.40 8.92 1.63
CA PHE A 6 17.99 9.32 2.97
C PHE A 6 16.92 10.41 2.92
N MET A 7 17.15 11.46 2.14
CA MET A 7 16.18 12.54 1.98
C MET A 7 14.85 12.02 1.42
N ILE A 8 14.89 11.19 0.37
CA ILE A 8 13.68 10.62 -0.26
C ILE A 8 12.86 9.81 0.76
N ASN A 9 13.51 8.90 1.50
CA ASN A 9 12.81 8.08 2.50
C ASN A 9 12.28 8.92 3.66
N LEU A 10 13.03 9.92 4.11
CA LEU A 10 12.60 10.85 5.16
C LEU A 10 11.35 11.64 4.72
N TYR A 11 11.34 12.18 3.51
CA TYR A 11 10.17 12.86 2.95
C TYR A 11 8.96 11.93 2.88
N SER A 12 9.16 10.69 2.44
CA SER A 12 8.08 9.70 2.38
C SER A 12 7.52 9.34 3.76
N ILE A 13 8.38 9.20 4.78
CA ILE A 13 7.94 9.00 6.17
C ILE A 13 7.12 10.19 6.66
N LEU A 14 7.56 11.43 6.38
CA LEU A 14 6.83 12.63 6.76
C LEU A 14 5.45 12.70 6.10
N ILE A 15 5.34 12.37 4.81
CA ILE A 15 4.06 12.29 4.10
C ILE A 15 3.14 11.26 4.77
N LEU A 16 3.65 10.04 5.02
CA LEU A 16 2.85 8.99 5.66
C LEU A 16 2.43 9.37 7.09
N ALA A 17 3.30 10.03 7.86
CA ALA A 17 2.96 10.53 9.20
C ALA A 17 1.84 11.58 9.15
N ILE A 18 1.87 12.49 8.17
CA ILE A 18 0.78 13.45 7.95
C ILE A 18 -0.52 12.73 7.60
N LEU A 19 -0.48 11.73 6.71
CA LEU A 19 -1.64 10.92 6.36
C LEU A 19 -2.22 10.19 7.57
N TRP A 20 -1.36 9.57 8.37
CA TRP A 20 -1.73 8.87 9.59
C TRP A 20 -2.47 9.80 10.57
N LEU A 21 -1.92 11.00 10.82
CA LEU A 21 -2.55 12.01 11.70
C LEU A 21 -3.90 12.52 11.18
N HIS A 22 -4.08 12.63 9.87
CA HIS A 22 -5.36 13.03 9.27
C HIS A 22 -6.38 11.89 9.30
N SER A 23 -5.93 10.66 9.06
CA SER A 23 -6.78 9.47 9.10
C SER A 23 -7.26 9.16 10.53
N ASP A 24 -6.53 9.52 11.57
CA ASP A 24 -7.00 9.37 12.96
C ASP A 24 -8.21 10.25 13.32
N LYS A 25 -8.60 11.21 12.47
CA LYS A 25 -9.78 12.05 12.71
C LYS A 25 -11.06 11.57 12.03
N GLN A 26 -11.00 10.47 11.28
CA GLN A 26 -12.15 9.95 10.53
C GLN A 26 -13.04 9.05 11.38
N GLU A 27 -14.35 9.15 11.21
CA GLU A 27 -15.35 8.45 12.03
C GLU A 27 -15.54 6.98 11.64
N GLU A 28 -15.01 6.56 10.49
CA GLU A 28 -15.01 5.16 10.02
C GLU A 28 -14.00 4.24 10.72
N LYS A 29 -13.45 4.62 11.90
CA LYS A 29 -12.40 3.85 12.62
C LYS A 29 -12.75 2.37 12.88
N ARG A 30 -14.05 2.05 12.91
CA ARG A 30 -14.55 0.71 13.19
C ARG A 30 -14.53 -0.20 11.97
N SER A 31 -14.46 0.33 10.75
CA SER A 31 -14.48 -0.50 9.54
C SER A 31 -13.18 -1.31 9.40
N LEU A 32 -13.28 -2.56 8.93
CA LEU A 32 -12.10 -3.36 8.59
C LEU A 32 -11.25 -2.67 7.51
N GLN A 33 -11.85 -1.92 6.60
CA GLN A 33 -11.14 -1.16 5.55
C GLN A 33 -10.20 -0.12 6.14
N TYR A 34 -10.69 0.65 7.11
CA TYR A 34 -9.88 1.64 7.83
C TYR A 34 -8.70 0.97 8.55
N ARG A 35 -8.96 -0.12 9.29
CA ARG A 35 -7.91 -0.86 10.00
C ARG A 35 -6.83 -1.39 9.06
N LEU A 36 -7.23 -1.97 7.92
CA LEU A 36 -6.30 -2.46 6.91
C LEU A 36 -5.50 -1.31 6.28
N TYR A 37 -6.13 -0.16 6.02
CA TYR A 37 -5.44 1.03 5.53
C TYR A 37 -4.38 1.54 6.52
N MET A 38 -4.73 1.65 7.80
CA MET A 38 -3.79 2.06 8.85
C MET A 38 -2.64 1.06 8.98
N LEU A 39 -2.91 -0.25 8.93
CA LEU A 39 -1.87 -1.28 8.92
C LEU A 39 -0.92 -1.14 7.71
N MET A 40 -1.42 -0.76 6.53
CA MET A 40 -0.55 -0.47 5.39
C MET A 40 0.33 0.76 5.62
N LEU A 41 -0.20 1.83 6.20
CA LEU A 41 0.58 3.02 6.58
C LEU A 41 1.71 2.64 7.55
N ASP A 42 1.35 1.98 8.66
CA ASP A 42 2.30 1.58 9.70
C ASP A 42 3.38 0.66 9.15
N THR A 43 2.98 -0.36 8.38
CA THR A 43 3.92 -1.30 7.73
C THR A 43 4.87 -0.56 6.79
N THR A 44 4.37 0.41 6.01
CA THR A 44 5.20 1.17 5.07
C THR A 44 6.17 2.11 5.79
N ILE A 45 5.75 2.76 6.89
CA ILE A 45 6.63 3.58 7.72
C ILE A 45 7.76 2.73 8.31
N VAL A 46 7.43 1.57 8.89
CA VAL A 46 8.42 0.63 9.42
C VAL A 46 9.39 0.20 8.31
N LEU A 47 8.88 -0.20 7.15
CA LEU A 47 9.71 -0.57 6.00
C LEU A 47 10.65 0.56 5.58
N LEU A 48 10.18 1.81 5.48
CA LEU A 48 11.01 2.96 5.11
C LEU A 48 12.12 3.26 6.13
N LEU A 49 11.81 3.12 7.42
CA LEU A 49 12.80 3.29 8.50
C LEU A 49 13.92 2.23 8.40
N PHE A 50 13.54 0.95 8.27
CA PHE A 50 14.51 -0.13 8.14
C PHE A 50 15.23 -0.14 6.78
N ASP A 51 14.63 0.44 5.74
CA ASP A 51 15.24 0.67 4.43
C ASP A 51 16.28 1.82 4.45
N ILE A 52 16.21 2.73 5.44
CA ILE A 52 17.32 3.66 5.74
C ILE A 52 18.46 2.89 6.41
N PHE A 53 18.16 2.08 7.42
CA PHE A 53 19.17 1.28 8.13
C PHE A 53 19.89 0.28 7.21
N SER A 54 19.16 -0.34 6.28
CA SER A 54 19.70 -1.30 5.30
C SER A 54 20.63 -0.68 4.25
N ARG A 55 20.82 0.65 4.26
CA ARG A 55 21.71 1.39 3.34
C ARG A 55 22.82 2.13 4.07
N MET A 56 23.02 1.79 5.34
CA MET A 56 24.15 2.23 6.15
C MET A 56 25.41 1.43 5.79
N ASP A 57 25.70 1.33 4.49
CA ASP A 57 26.86 0.64 3.94
C ASP A 57 28.13 1.49 4.05
N THR A 58 29.29 0.83 4.03
CA THR A 58 30.62 1.43 3.80
C THR A 58 31.21 2.28 4.94
N ASN A 59 30.53 2.44 6.07
CA ASN A 59 31.07 3.18 7.23
C ASN A 59 31.78 2.24 8.22
N ALA A 60 32.95 2.67 8.71
CA ALA A 60 33.83 1.91 9.60
C ALA A 60 33.38 1.86 11.08
N TYR A 61 32.29 2.56 11.42
CA TYR A 61 31.75 2.54 12.79
C TYR A 61 31.07 1.21 13.09
N ALA A 62 31.38 0.60 14.24
CA ALA A 62 30.93 -0.75 14.62
C ALA A 62 29.40 -0.96 14.65
N ILE A 63 28.61 0.12 14.77
CA ILE A 63 27.15 0.06 14.80
C ILE A 63 26.54 -0.12 13.40
N TYR A 64 27.22 0.36 12.34
CA TYR A 64 26.67 0.40 10.99
C TYR A 64 26.42 -0.99 10.39
N PRO A 65 27.31 -1.99 10.54
CA PRO A 65 27.03 -3.36 10.10
C PRO A 65 25.82 -3.99 10.78
N VAL A 66 25.64 -3.74 12.07
CA VAL A 66 24.49 -4.26 12.84
C VAL A 66 23.18 -3.65 12.32
N LEU A 67 23.16 -2.33 12.12
CA LEU A 67 22.00 -1.63 11.55
C LEU A 67 21.71 -2.09 10.11
N ASN A 68 22.74 -2.32 9.31
CA ASN A 68 22.58 -2.79 7.94
C ASN A 68 21.97 -4.20 7.88
N GLN A 69 22.49 -5.11 8.71
CA GLN A 69 21.99 -6.47 8.81
C GLN A 69 20.54 -6.51 9.32
N LEU A 70 20.24 -5.72 10.36
CA LEU A 70 18.89 -5.60 10.91
C LEU A 70 17.92 -4.97 9.89
N GLY A 71 18.36 -3.92 9.19
CA GLY A 71 17.61 -3.25 8.13
C GLY A 71 17.17 -4.21 7.04
N ASN A 72 18.14 -4.91 6.43
CA ASN A 72 17.85 -5.89 5.39
C ASN A 72 16.97 -7.03 5.91
N PHE A 73 17.24 -7.55 7.10
CA PHE A 73 16.45 -8.60 7.71
C PHE A 73 14.98 -8.21 7.84
N VAL A 74 14.69 -7.03 8.38
CA VAL A 74 13.31 -6.54 8.56
C VAL A 74 12.65 -6.25 7.21
N VAL A 75 13.36 -5.62 6.27
CA VAL A 75 12.83 -5.33 4.94
C VAL A 75 12.43 -6.62 4.21
N PHE A 76 13.28 -7.64 4.18
CA PHE A 76 12.95 -8.92 3.52
C PHE A 76 11.85 -9.70 4.27
N SER A 77 11.81 -9.61 5.60
CA SER A 77 10.80 -10.28 6.41
C SER A 77 9.41 -9.66 6.23
N LEU A 78 9.34 -8.33 6.18
CA LEU A 78 8.07 -7.59 6.08
C LEU A 78 7.64 -7.29 4.64
N SER A 79 8.53 -7.42 3.66
CA SER A 79 8.23 -7.24 2.23
C SER A 79 6.90 -7.89 1.78
N PRO A 80 6.63 -9.19 2.08
CA PRO A 80 5.37 -9.84 1.68
C PRO A 80 4.13 -9.37 2.44
N VAL A 81 4.28 -8.70 3.59
CA VAL A 81 3.16 -8.30 4.45
C VAL A 81 2.32 -7.22 3.77
N LEU A 82 2.97 -6.23 3.14
CA LEU A 82 2.28 -5.12 2.50
C LEU A 82 1.32 -5.56 1.36
N PRO A 83 1.75 -6.34 0.33
CA PRO A 83 0.82 -6.82 -0.69
C PRO A 83 -0.20 -7.83 -0.14
N SER A 84 0.10 -8.52 0.97
CA SER A 84 -0.88 -9.37 1.66
C SER A 84 -2.02 -8.54 2.25
N ILE A 85 -1.70 -7.46 2.96
CA ILE A 85 -2.71 -6.52 3.49
C ILE A 85 -3.52 -5.91 2.36
N TRP A 86 -2.85 -5.51 1.26
CA TRP A 86 -3.53 -4.97 0.08
C TRP A 86 -4.52 -5.96 -0.54
N LEU A 87 -4.16 -7.25 -0.66
CA LEU A 87 -5.07 -8.27 -1.16
C LEU A 87 -6.33 -8.40 -0.29
N VAL A 88 -6.17 -8.43 1.04
CA VAL A 88 -7.29 -8.47 1.98
C VAL A 88 -8.14 -7.20 1.85
N TYR A 89 -7.51 -6.03 1.70
CA TYR A 89 -8.18 -4.76 1.49
C TYR A 89 -9.04 -4.77 0.22
N VAL A 90 -8.49 -5.24 -0.90
CA VAL A 90 -9.22 -5.38 -2.18
C VAL A 90 -10.42 -6.31 -2.02
N VAL A 91 -10.25 -7.47 -1.40
CA VAL A 91 -11.34 -8.44 -1.23
C VAL A 91 -12.45 -7.88 -0.34
N ASN A 92 -12.09 -7.16 0.73
CA ASN A 92 -13.05 -6.51 1.59
C ASN A 92 -13.79 -5.37 0.86
N GLN A 93 -13.11 -4.62 0.01
CA GLN A 93 -13.73 -3.56 -0.80
C GLN A 93 -14.70 -4.12 -1.85
N LEU A 94 -14.43 -5.31 -2.38
CA LEU A 94 -15.22 -5.95 -3.43
C LEU A 94 -16.50 -6.62 -2.90
N PHE A 95 -16.40 -7.32 -1.78
CA PHE A 95 -17.49 -8.15 -1.26
C PHE A 95 -18.21 -7.53 -0.06
N GLN A 96 -17.63 -6.51 0.58
CA GLN A 96 -18.15 -5.91 1.83
C GLN A 96 -18.46 -6.96 2.90
N ASP A 97 -17.71 -8.05 2.88
CA ASP A 97 -17.84 -9.21 3.77
C ASP A 97 -16.52 -9.39 4.51
N GLU A 98 -16.56 -9.05 5.80
CA GLU A 98 -15.40 -9.13 6.69
C GLU A 98 -14.96 -10.58 6.90
N GLU A 99 -15.89 -11.53 7.04
CA GLU A 99 -15.54 -12.93 7.26
C GLU A 99 -14.77 -13.52 6.08
N ARG A 100 -15.25 -13.23 4.87
CA ARG A 100 -14.57 -13.69 3.64
C ARG A 100 -13.16 -13.13 3.53
N SER A 101 -12.97 -11.88 3.91
CA SER A 101 -11.67 -11.20 3.88
C SER A 101 -10.72 -11.77 4.94
N LEU A 102 -11.22 -12.02 6.15
CA LEU A 102 -10.43 -12.60 7.24
C LEU A 102 -10.01 -14.06 6.99
N LYS A 103 -10.77 -14.82 6.19
CA LYS A 103 -10.37 -16.17 5.74
C LYS A 103 -9.05 -16.16 4.96
N LEU A 104 -8.70 -15.07 4.28
CA LEU A 104 -7.42 -14.94 3.57
C LEU A 104 -6.24 -14.69 4.50
N VAL A 105 -6.46 -14.20 5.72
CA VAL A 105 -5.37 -13.89 6.66
C VAL A 105 -4.60 -15.16 7.03
N LYS A 106 -5.29 -16.28 7.31
CA LYS A 106 -4.64 -17.55 7.68
C LYS A 106 -3.61 -18.04 6.64
N PRO A 107 -3.97 -18.24 5.35
CA PRO A 107 -2.98 -18.66 4.36
C PRO A 107 -1.88 -17.61 4.16
N LEU A 108 -2.19 -16.31 4.19
CA LEU A 108 -1.19 -15.25 4.05
C LEU A 108 -0.19 -15.24 5.21
N THR A 109 -0.64 -15.48 6.45
CA THR A 109 0.23 -15.62 7.62
C THR A 109 1.12 -16.85 7.50
N LEU A 110 0.58 -17.99 7.04
CA LEU A 110 1.39 -19.19 6.79
C LEU A 110 2.49 -18.90 5.75
N PHE A 111 2.14 -18.25 4.64
CA PHE A 111 3.11 -17.86 3.63
C PHE A 111 4.17 -16.88 4.16
N TRP A 112 3.78 -15.94 5.02
CA TRP A 112 4.72 -15.05 5.69
C TRP A 112 5.72 -15.83 6.56
N PHE A 113 5.27 -16.82 7.34
CA PHE A 113 6.16 -17.67 8.14
C PHE A 113 7.15 -18.48 7.29
N VAL A 114 6.71 -18.97 6.12
CA VAL A 114 7.61 -19.63 5.16
C VAL A 114 8.68 -18.64 4.67
N ASN A 115 8.29 -17.43 4.26
CA ASN A 115 9.25 -16.40 3.86
C ASN A 115 10.21 -16.06 5.00
N LEU A 116 9.71 -15.84 6.22
CA LEU A 116 10.52 -15.53 7.40
C LEU A 116 11.56 -16.63 7.66
N THR A 117 11.16 -17.89 7.56
CA THR A 117 12.07 -19.04 7.71
C THR A 117 13.22 -18.97 6.70
N ILE A 118 12.92 -18.67 5.43
CA ILE A 118 13.93 -18.53 4.38
C ILE A 118 14.83 -17.31 4.64
N VAL A 119 14.28 -16.19 5.12
CA VAL A 119 15.08 -15.00 5.49
C VAL A 119 16.03 -15.31 6.64
N VAL A 120 15.58 -16.02 7.69
CA VAL A 120 16.43 -16.44 8.81
C VAL A 120 17.55 -17.36 8.32
N LEU A 121 17.25 -18.32 7.45
CA LEU A 121 18.26 -19.19 6.84
C LEU A 121 19.23 -18.39 5.94
N SER A 122 18.74 -17.34 5.27
CA SER A 122 19.58 -16.44 4.48
C SER A 122 20.66 -15.73 5.30
N LEU A 123 20.46 -15.50 6.60
CA LEU A 123 21.50 -14.91 7.45
C LEU A 123 22.75 -15.79 7.52
N ARG A 124 22.60 -17.11 7.39
CA ARG A 124 23.70 -18.08 7.44
C ARG A 124 24.18 -18.49 6.05
N PHE A 125 23.27 -18.71 5.11
CA PHE A 125 23.57 -19.27 3.80
C PHE A 125 23.60 -18.25 2.66
N GLY A 126 23.24 -17.00 2.92
CA GLY A 126 23.26 -15.93 1.91
C GLY A 126 22.21 -16.07 0.80
N TRP A 127 21.11 -16.79 1.03
CA TRP A 127 20.13 -17.15 -0.01
C TRP A 127 19.46 -15.94 -0.69
N TYR A 128 18.84 -15.05 0.09
CA TYR A 128 18.20 -13.83 -0.43
C TYR A 128 19.19 -12.68 -0.55
N TYR A 129 20.04 -12.55 0.47
CA TYR A 129 21.08 -11.53 0.52
C TYR A 129 22.22 -11.98 1.40
N SER A 130 23.39 -11.37 1.17
CA SER A 130 24.57 -11.51 2.01
C SER A 130 25.22 -10.14 2.20
N ILE A 131 25.81 -9.90 3.36
CA ILE A 131 26.61 -8.72 3.64
C ILE A 131 28.06 -9.19 3.75
N ASP A 132 28.97 -8.57 3.00
CA ASP A 132 30.39 -8.93 3.04
C ASP A 132 31.11 -8.32 4.25
N LEU A 133 32.39 -8.66 4.41
CA LEU A 133 33.23 -8.16 5.51
C LEU A 133 33.44 -6.64 5.46
N GLN A 134 33.21 -6.03 4.30
CA GLN A 134 33.29 -4.59 4.06
C GLN A 134 31.95 -3.89 4.31
N ASN A 135 30.95 -4.59 4.85
CA ASN A 135 29.61 -4.09 5.09
C ASN A 135 28.94 -3.58 3.80
N ILE A 136 29.11 -4.33 2.71
CA ILE A 136 28.47 -4.10 1.43
C ILE A 136 27.40 -5.17 1.22
N TYR A 137 26.19 -4.71 0.91
CA TYR A 137 25.08 -5.58 0.56
C TYR A 137 25.27 -6.21 -0.83
N HIS A 138 25.07 -7.53 -0.91
CA HIS A 138 25.03 -8.31 -2.14
C HIS A 138 23.72 -9.08 -2.25
N ARG A 139 23.15 -9.13 -3.46
CA ARG A 139 21.96 -9.94 -3.76
C ARG A 139 22.36 -11.41 -3.78
N GLY A 140 21.62 -12.23 -3.04
CA GLY A 140 21.82 -13.67 -3.01
C GLY A 140 21.26 -14.38 -4.26
N PRO A 141 21.61 -15.66 -4.48
CA PRO A 141 21.19 -16.42 -5.66
C PRO A 141 19.65 -16.60 -5.74
N TYR A 142 18.96 -16.60 -4.60
CA TYR A 142 17.51 -16.79 -4.50
C TYR A 142 16.75 -15.47 -4.25
N PHE A 143 17.38 -14.31 -4.48
CA PHE A 143 16.74 -12.99 -4.36
C PHE A 143 15.47 -12.84 -5.23
N THR A 144 15.35 -13.60 -6.32
CA THR A 144 14.18 -13.57 -7.19
C THR A 144 12.93 -14.19 -6.57
N LEU A 145 13.07 -15.09 -5.59
CA LEU A 145 11.93 -15.73 -4.91
C LEU A 145 11.02 -14.72 -4.19
N PRO A 146 11.51 -13.83 -3.30
CA PRO A 146 10.66 -12.83 -2.67
C PRO A 146 10.09 -11.84 -3.70
N VAL A 147 10.80 -11.55 -4.79
CA VAL A 147 10.27 -10.70 -5.88
C VAL A 147 9.06 -11.37 -6.56
N ILE A 148 9.20 -12.63 -6.98
CA ILE A 148 8.11 -13.41 -7.60
C ILE A 148 6.93 -13.52 -6.64
N TYR A 149 7.19 -13.73 -5.35
CA TYR A 149 6.16 -13.79 -4.33
C TYR A 149 5.33 -12.50 -4.27
N ASN A 150 6.00 -11.34 -4.19
CA ASN A 150 5.31 -10.05 -4.17
C ASN A 150 4.51 -9.82 -5.45
N ILE A 151 5.09 -10.13 -6.62
CA ILE A 151 4.41 -10.02 -7.91
C ILE A 151 3.17 -10.91 -7.93
N ALA A 152 3.27 -12.17 -7.49
CA ALA A 152 2.14 -13.10 -7.49
C ALA A 152 0.96 -12.59 -6.66
N LEU A 153 1.19 -12.11 -5.43
CA LEU A 153 0.13 -11.54 -4.60
C LEU A 153 -0.54 -10.32 -5.25
N LEU A 154 0.26 -9.42 -5.84
CA LEU A 154 -0.25 -8.24 -6.50
C LEU A 154 -1.02 -8.59 -7.76
N SER A 155 -0.54 -9.54 -8.57
CA SER A 155 -1.25 -10.04 -9.74
C SER A 155 -2.59 -10.69 -9.34
N ILE A 156 -2.63 -11.46 -8.27
CA ILE A 156 -3.88 -12.01 -7.73
C ILE A 156 -4.83 -10.85 -7.37
N SER A 157 -4.36 -9.86 -6.62
CA SER A 157 -5.18 -8.69 -6.24
C SER A 157 -5.71 -7.94 -7.48
N PHE A 158 -4.87 -7.76 -8.50
CA PHE A 158 -5.22 -7.11 -9.75
C PHE A 158 -6.29 -7.89 -10.52
N VAL A 159 -6.16 -9.22 -10.61
CA VAL A 159 -7.16 -10.08 -11.25
C VAL A 159 -8.51 -9.98 -10.53
N TYR A 160 -8.52 -9.92 -9.19
CA TYR A 160 -9.76 -9.69 -8.43
C TYR A 160 -10.41 -8.36 -8.80
N VAL A 161 -9.64 -7.27 -8.89
CA VAL A 161 -10.16 -5.95 -9.27
C VAL A 161 -10.72 -5.96 -10.70
N VAL A 162 -9.99 -6.50 -11.67
CA VAL A 162 -10.40 -6.51 -13.08
C VAL A 162 -11.65 -7.36 -13.30
N LYS A 163 -11.73 -8.55 -12.69
CA LYS A 163 -12.91 -9.43 -12.80
C LYS A 163 -14.17 -8.79 -12.23
N ASN A 164 -14.03 -7.98 -11.17
CA ASN A 164 -15.14 -7.36 -10.47
C ASN A 164 -15.27 -5.87 -10.78
N LEU A 165 -14.66 -5.37 -11.86
CA LEU A 165 -14.63 -3.94 -12.17
C LEU A 165 -16.04 -3.33 -12.30
N LYS A 166 -17.03 -4.13 -12.71
CA LYS A 166 -18.42 -3.71 -12.85
C LYS A 166 -19.13 -3.48 -11.50
N THR A 167 -18.77 -4.23 -10.45
CA THR A 167 -19.42 -4.14 -9.13
C THR A 167 -18.84 -3.02 -8.28
N ILE A 168 -17.59 -2.63 -8.52
CA ILE A 168 -16.92 -1.55 -7.78
C ILE A 168 -17.61 -0.21 -8.03
N HIS A 169 -17.83 0.60 -7.00
CA HIS A 169 -18.27 1.99 -7.17
C HIS A 169 -17.26 2.80 -7.98
N LYS A 170 -17.74 3.59 -8.97
CA LYS A 170 -16.88 4.36 -9.90
C LYS A 170 -15.78 5.17 -9.21
N ASN A 171 -16.05 5.69 -8.01
CA ASN A 171 -15.10 6.49 -7.24
C ASN A 171 -13.87 5.69 -6.78
N HIS A 172 -14.00 4.40 -6.47
CA HIS A 172 -12.90 3.57 -5.95
C HIS A 172 -12.16 2.79 -7.04
N ARG A 173 -12.74 2.67 -8.25
CA ARG A 173 -12.17 1.89 -9.37
C ARG A 173 -10.76 2.35 -9.74
N PHE A 174 -10.57 3.66 -9.82
CA PHE A 174 -9.28 4.23 -10.22
C PHE A 174 -8.19 3.81 -9.24
N THR A 175 -8.39 4.07 -7.94
CA THR A 175 -7.42 3.73 -6.90
C THR A 175 -7.11 2.24 -6.83
N LEU A 176 -8.12 1.37 -6.91
CA LEU A 176 -7.94 -0.08 -6.83
C LEU A 176 -7.19 -0.68 -8.03
N VAL A 177 -7.30 -0.08 -9.22
CA VAL A 177 -6.59 -0.54 -10.42
C VAL A 177 -5.18 0.04 -10.47
N PHE A 178 -5.03 1.33 -10.17
CA PHE A 178 -3.75 2.03 -10.31
C PHE A 178 -2.74 1.63 -9.23
N PHE A 179 -3.18 1.36 -8.00
CA PHE A 179 -2.28 0.93 -6.91
C PHE A 179 -1.44 -0.31 -7.29
N PRO A 180 -2.04 -1.47 -7.65
CA PRO A 180 -1.26 -2.67 -8.00
C PRO A 180 -0.47 -2.47 -9.29
N LEU A 181 -0.96 -1.70 -10.26
CA LEU A 181 -0.23 -1.41 -11.49
C LEU A 181 1.06 -0.61 -11.21
N PHE A 182 0.95 0.43 -10.39
CA PHE A 182 2.09 1.26 -10.00
C PHE A 182 3.08 0.45 -9.17
N PHE A 183 2.59 -0.36 -8.23
CA PHE A 183 3.44 -1.26 -7.44
C PHE A 183 4.20 -2.25 -8.34
N LEU A 184 3.52 -2.95 -9.25
CA LEU A 184 4.14 -3.91 -10.16
C LEU A 184 5.22 -3.25 -11.02
N PHE A 185 4.93 -2.07 -11.57
CA PHE A 185 5.92 -1.29 -12.33
C PHE A 185 7.14 -0.95 -11.48
N SER A 186 6.93 -0.51 -10.23
CA SER A 186 8.01 -0.17 -9.31
C SER A 186 8.85 -1.37 -8.87
N VAL A 187 8.25 -2.56 -8.74
CA VAL A 187 9.00 -3.80 -8.47
C VAL A 187 9.95 -4.10 -9.63
N VAL A 188 9.47 -4.02 -10.87
CA VAL A 188 10.32 -4.24 -12.06
C VAL A 188 11.45 -3.21 -12.12
N LEU A 189 11.12 -1.94 -11.88
CA LEU A 189 12.12 -0.87 -11.91
C LEU A 189 13.15 -1.00 -10.78
N GLN A 190 12.74 -1.46 -9.59
CA GLN A 190 13.63 -1.74 -8.44
C GLN A 190 14.62 -2.88 -8.71
N VAL A 191 14.22 -3.88 -9.51
CA VAL A 191 15.11 -4.99 -9.90
C VAL A 191 16.21 -4.47 -10.83
N ILE A 192 15.84 -3.62 -11.81
CA ILE A 192 16.73 -3.04 -12.83
C ILE A 192 17.65 -1.97 -12.21
N VAL A 193 17.08 -1.04 -11.46
CA VAL A 193 17.81 0.11 -10.89
C VAL A 193 18.26 -0.23 -9.47
N TYR A 194 19.53 -0.60 -9.35
CA TYR A 194 20.15 -0.89 -8.07
C TYR A 194 20.36 0.38 -7.24
N GLY A 195 20.15 0.29 -5.93
CA GLY A 195 20.56 1.31 -4.98
C GLY A 195 19.60 2.48 -4.76
N ILE A 196 18.45 2.55 -5.44
CA ILE A 196 17.43 3.61 -5.25
C ILE A 196 16.16 3.00 -4.62
N PRO A 197 15.53 3.62 -3.60
CA PRO A 197 14.32 3.11 -2.93
C PRO A 197 13.03 3.31 -3.73
N ILE A 198 12.98 2.91 -5.00
CA ILE A 198 11.85 3.18 -5.89
C ILE A 198 10.56 2.55 -5.37
N LEU A 199 10.63 1.29 -4.92
CA LEU A 199 9.45 0.51 -4.54
C LEU A 199 8.63 1.15 -3.41
N LEU A 200 9.26 1.42 -2.26
CA LEU A 200 8.56 1.94 -1.08
C LEU A 200 8.05 3.37 -1.31
N ASN A 201 8.78 4.19 -2.06
CA ASN A 201 8.36 5.54 -2.41
C ASN A 201 7.13 5.52 -3.35
N SER A 202 7.04 4.54 -4.24
CA SER A 202 5.85 4.34 -5.06
C SER A 202 4.63 3.89 -4.26
N VAL A 203 4.83 3.07 -3.23
CA VAL A 203 3.78 2.70 -2.27
C VAL A 203 3.24 3.94 -1.57
N VAL A 204 4.11 4.84 -1.11
CA VAL A 204 3.70 6.09 -0.44
C VAL A 204 2.77 6.91 -1.33
N LEU A 205 3.12 7.11 -2.60
CA LEU A 205 2.26 7.80 -3.56
C LEU A 205 0.91 7.09 -3.73
N SER A 206 0.93 5.76 -3.77
CA SER A 206 -0.29 4.97 -3.94
C SER A 206 -1.21 5.07 -2.70
N LEU A 207 -0.64 5.06 -1.49
CA LEU A 207 -1.38 5.26 -0.23
C LEU A 207 -1.93 6.68 -0.09
N LEU A 208 -1.23 7.68 -0.62
CA LEU A 208 -1.73 9.05 -0.74
C LEU A 208 -2.96 9.13 -1.64
N PHE A 209 -2.96 8.45 -2.79
CA PHE A 209 -4.15 8.37 -3.65
C PHE A 209 -5.33 7.68 -2.95
N VAL A 210 -5.06 6.63 -2.16
CA VAL A 210 -6.09 5.97 -1.34
C VAL A 210 -6.67 6.94 -0.30
N SER A 211 -5.84 7.66 0.46
CA SER A 211 -6.36 8.62 1.46
C SER A 211 -7.17 9.74 0.82
N LEU A 212 -6.73 10.28 -0.32
CA LEU A 212 -7.47 11.32 -1.02
C LEU A 212 -8.84 10.81 -1.49
N ASN A 213 -8.92 9.55 -1.90
CA ASN A 213 -10.18 8.92 -2.30
C ASN A 213 -11.14 8.79 -1.12
N ILE A 214 -10.65 8.27 0.01
CA ILE A 214 -11.43 8.11 1.25
C ILE A 214 -11.93 9.47 1.75
N GLN A 215 -11.05 10.48 1.81
CA GLN A 215 -11.40 11.83 2.26
C GLN A 215 -12.44 12.49 1.34
N ASN A 216 -12.31 12.34 0.02
CA ASN A 216 -13.27 12.89 -0.93
C ASN A 216 -14.65 12.21 -0.82
N HIS A 217 -14.71 10.96 -0.36
CA HIS A 217 -15.99 10.31 -0.10
C HIS A 217 -16.68 10.87 1.15
N GLY A 218 -15.94 11.05 2.25
CA GLY A 218 -16.46 11.65 3.48
C GLY A 218 -16.96 13.09 3.30
N MET A 219 -16.33 13.90 2.44
CA MET A 219 -16.79 15.27 2.16
C MET A 219 -18.11 15.37 1.39
N ASN A 220 -18.56 14.29 0.74
CA ASN A 220 -19.74 14.27 -0.13
C ASN A 220 -20.93 13.51 0.46
N THR A 221 -20.76 12.90 1.63
CA THR A 221 -21.77 12.10 2.32
C THR A 221 -22.23 12.81 3.59
N ASP A 222 -23.50 12.64 3.92
CA ASP A 222 -24.13 13.13 5.14
C ASP A 222 -23.83 12.16 6.27
N TYR A 223 -23.43 12.73 7.41
CA TYR A 223 -22.93 11.99 8.54
C TYR A 223 -23.97 11.08 9.20
N LEU A 224 -25.22 11.56 9.31
CA LEU A 224 -26.27 10.87 10.06
C LEU A 224 -26.88 9.71 9.29
N THR A 225 -26.90 9.83 7.96
CA THR A 225 -27.71 8.97 7.09
C THR A 225 -26.88 8.17 6.09
N GLY A 226 -25.62 8.52 5.87
CA GLY A 226 -24.76 7.92 4.83
C GLY A 226 -25.20 8.25 3.40
N VAL A 227 -26.26 9.05 3.20
CA VAL A 227 -26.67 9.53 1.88
C VAL A 227 -25.79 10.70 1.43
N ASN A 228 -25.88 11.12 0.17
CA ASN A 228 -25.11 12.28 -0.29
C ASN A 228 -25.54 13.54 0.47
N ASN A 229 -24.57 14.32 0.93
CA ASN A 229 -24.87 15.57 1.63
C ASN A 229 -25.39 16.66 0.69
N ARG A 230 -25.87 17.76 1.28
CA ARG A 230 -26.40 18.91 0.55
C ARG A 230 -25.44 19.46 -0.51
N LYS A 231 -24.14 19.52 -0.21
CA LYS A 231 -23.11 20.01 -1.14
C LYS A 231 -23.03 19.12 -2.40
N ARG A 232 -23.10 17.80 -2.21
CA ARG A 232 -23.10 16.84 -3.32
C ARG A 232 -24.41 16.88 -4.11
N LEU A 233 -25.55 17.04 -3.44
CA LEU A 233 -26.85 17.25 -4.07
C LEU A 233 -26.84 18.51 -4.96
N GLU A 234 -26.37 19.64 -4.44
CA GLU A 234 -26.29 20.90 -5.20
C GLU A 234 -25.40 20.77 -6.44
N SER A 235 -24.22 20.14 -6.31
CA SER A 235 -23.34 19.89 -7.45
C SER A 235 -24.01 19.01 -8.50
N TYR A 236 -24.70 17.95 -8.07
CA TYR A 236 -25.40 17.03 -8.97
C TYR A 236 -26.57 17.70 -9.69
N LEU A 237 -27.35 18.52 -8.99
CA LEU A 237 -28.45 19.29 -9.57
C LEU A 237 -27.94 20.28 -10.61
N LYS A 238 -26.86 21.03 -10.33
CA LYS A 238 -26.24 21.94 -11.32
C LYS A 238 -25.80 21.21 -12.58
N ASP A 239 -25.17 20.04 -12.44
CA ASP A 239 -24.77 19.23 -13.60
C ASP A 239 -25.98 18.71 -14.38
N LYS A 240 -27.07 18.33 -13.70
CA LYS A 240 -28.33 17.90 -14.35
C LYS A 240 -29.02 19.04 -15.09
N ILE A 241 -29.05 20.25 -14.50
CA ILE A 241 -29.59 21.45 -15.15
C ILE A 241 -28.77 21.79 -16.40
N ARG A 242 -27.44 21.83 -16.29
CA ARG A 242 -26.56 22.16 -17.43
C ARG A 242 -26.69 21.17 -18.58
N ASN A 243 -26.87 19.88 -18.28
CA ASN A 243 -26.99 18.83 -19.29
C ASN A 243 -28.45 18.59 -19.75
N SER A 244 -29.41 19.35 -19.23
CA SER A 244 -30.81 19.23 -19.64
C SER A 244 -31.02 19.86 -21.01
N THR A 245 -31.77 19.17 -21.87
CA THR A 245 -32.15 19.64 -23.20
C THR A 245 -33.64 19.41 -23.39
N GLU A 246 -34.24 19.99 -24.43
CA GLU A 246 -35.67 19.82 -24.73
C GLU A 246 -36.10 18.34 -24.83
N LYS A 247 -35.19 17.45 -25.22
CA LYS A 247 -35.44 16.00 -25.35
C LYS A 247 -35.03 15.19 -24.10
N LYS A 248 -34.37 15.80 -23.12
CA LYS A 248 -33.82 15.10 -21.95
C LYS A 248 -33.87 15.99 -20.70
N SER A 249 -34.95 15.84 -19.94
CA SER A 249 -35.18 16.55 -18.68
C SER A 249 -34.87 15.68 -17.46
N PHE A 250 -34.99 16.25 -16.26
CA PHE A 250 -34.89 15.54 -14.99
C PHE A 250 -35.98 16.02 -14.02
N SER A 251 -36.26 15.20 -13.00
CA SER A 251 -37.19 15.53 -11.92
C SER A 251 -36.51 15.25 -10.58
N ALA A 252 -36.90 15.98 -9.54
CA ALA A 252 -36.45 15.77 -8.17
C ALA A 252 -37.66 15.45 -7.30
N ILE A 253 -37.52 14.46 -6.42
CA ILE A 253 -38.54 14.10 -5.43
C ILE A 253 -37.94 14.47 -4.07
N MET A 254 -38.63 15.37 -3.37
CA MET A 254 -38.31 15.74 -1.99
C MET A 254 -39.30 15.02 -1.10
N ILE A 255 -38.79 14.32 -0.09
CA ILE A 255 -39.58 13.60 0.91
C ILE A 255 -39.27 14.30 2.23
N ASP A 256 -40.33 14.73 2.92
CA ASP A 256 -40.32 15.32 4.26
C ASP A 256 -40.99 14.34 5.23
#